data_AF-A0A948VFP7-F1
#
_entry.id   AF-A0A948VFP7-F1
#
_cell.length_a   1.000
_cell.length_b   1.000
_cell.length_c   1.000
_cell.angle_alpha   90.00
_cell.angle_beta   90.00
_cell.angle_gamma   90.00
#
_symmetry.space_group_name_H-M   'P 1'
#
loop_
_entity.id
_entity.type
_entity.pdbx_description
1 polymer ?
#
loop_
_entity_poly.entity_id
_entity_poly.type
_entity_poly.pdbx_seq_one_letter_code
_entity_poly.pdbx_strand_id
1 'polypeptide(L)' 'MEKMMQAISWPMMKLLCSEYDFSQYSKILDLGGGNGAIALKLSKAFPSVRFGIMNVPSGVKAARNFLKQKVKLTV' A
#
# COMPACT_ATOMS: atom_id res chain seq x y z
N MET A 1 -5.04 -9.60 -15.09
CA MET A 1 -5.62 -9.85 -13.75
C MET A 1 -5.32 -8.74 -12.75
N GLU A 2 -4.06 -8.43 -12.43
CA GLU A 2 -3.71 -7.47 -11.37
C GLU A 2 -4.33 -6.07 -11.54
N LYS A 3 -4.31 -5.51 -12.76
CA LYS A 3 -4.96 -4.21 -13.05
C LYS A 3 -6.48 -4.22 -12.83
N MET A 4 -7.13 -5.35 -13.11
CA MET A 4 -8.58 -5.49 -12.95
C MET A 4 -8.96 -5.63 -11.47
N MET A 5 -8.15 -6.37 -10.70
CA MET A 5 -8.32 -6.47 -9.26
C MET A 5 -8.09 -5.12 -8.55
N GLN A 6 -7.12 -4.32 -9.02
CA GLN A 6 -6.90 -2.95 -8.54
C GLN A 6 -8.07 -2.00 -8.87
N ALA A 7 -8.66 -2.12 -10.06
CA ALA A 7 -9.79 -1.27 -10.44
C ALA A 7 -11.01 -1.51 -9.54
N ILE A 8 -11.24 -2.76 -9.14
CA ILE A 8 -12.36 -3.15 -8.26
C ILE A 8 -12.10 -2.73 -6.80
N SER A 9 -10.85 -2.78 -6.32
CA SER A 9 -10.51 -2.45 -4.93
C SER A 9 -10.35 -0.95 -4.67
N TRP A 10 -10.21 -0.12 -5.70
CA TRP A 10 -9.97 1.32 -5.55
C TRP A 10 -11.11 2.12 -4.88
N PRO A 11 -12.41 1.85 -5.17
CA PRO A 11 -13.51 2.48 -4.43
C PRO A 11 -13.49 2.15 -2.94
N MET A 12 -13.21 0.89 -2.56
CA MET A 12 -13.03 0.50 -1.15
C MET A 12 -11.85 1.21 -0.50
N MET A 13 -10.76 1.46 -1.24
CA MET A 13 -9.61 2.20 -0.72
C MET A 13 -9.98 3.63 -0.33
N LYS A 14 -10.84 4.32 -1.09
CA LYS A 14 -11.29 5.67 -0.70
C LYS A 14 -12.01 5.65 0.65
N LEU A 15 -12.90 4.69 0.86
CA LEU A 15 -13.62 4.50 2.12
C LEU A 15 -12.66 4.19 3.27
N LEU A 16 -11.68 3.31 3.06
CA LEU A 16 -10.66 3.01 4.08
C LEU A 16 -9.87 4.25 4.50
N CYS A 17 -9.57 5.17 3.57
CA CYS A 17 -8.83 6.39 3.89
C CYS A 17 -9.68 7.43 4.64
N SER A 18 -11.00 7.48 4.43
CA SER A 18 -11.87 8.52 5.01
C SER A 18 -12.60 8.06 6.28
N GLU A 19 -12.94 6.78 6.37
CA GLU A 19 -13.83 6.27 7.42
C GLU A 19 -13.10 5.53 8.54
N TYR A 20 -11.80 5.23 8.37
CA TYR A 20 -11.04 4.47 9.36
C TYR A 20 -9.78 5.20 9.79
N ASP A 21 -9.66 5.46 11.09
CA ASP A 21 -8.48 6.06 11.67
C ASP A 21 -7.39 5.01 11.95
N PHE A 22 -6.35 5.03 11.13
CA PHE A 22 -5.18 4.17 11.29
C PHE A 22 -4.15 4.74 12.27
N SER A 23 -4.30 5.97 12.76
CA SER A 23 -3.33 6.64 13.64
C SER A 23 -3.19 5.98 15.02
N GLN A 24 -4.16 5.17 15.43
CA GLN A 24 -4.11 4.35 16.63
C GLN A 24 -3.03 3.25 16.58
N TYR A 25 -2.48 2.96 15.40
CA TYR A 25 -1.43 1.96 15.21
C TYR A 25 -0.10 2.63 14.85
N SER A 26 1.01 2.06 15.32
CA SER A 26 2.35 2.52 14.92
C SER A 26 2.89 1.80 13.68
N LYS A 27 2.40 0.59 13.40
CA LYS A 27 2.86 -0.29 12.32
C LYS A 27 1.70 -1.08 11.73
N ILE A 28 1.61 -1.13 10.40
CA ILE A 28 0.60 -1.89 9.65
C ILE A 28 1.29 -2.70 8.57
N LEU A 29 0.82 -3.93 8.36
CA LEU A 29 1.31 -4.83 7.32
C LEU A 29 0.23 -5.10 6.27
N ASP A 30 0.50 -4.73 5.03
CA ASP A 30 -0.31 -5.07 3.85
C ASP A 30 0.10 -6.45 3.32
N LEU A 31 -0.71 -7.46 3.63
CA LEU A 31 -0.51 -8.86 3.23
C LEU A 31 -1.16 -9.11 1.86
N GLY A 32 -0.33 -9.40 0.85
CA GLY A 32 -0.83 -9.71 -0.49
C GLY A 32 -1.37 -8.50 -1.27
N GLY A 33 -1.06 -7.27 -0.87
CA GLY A 33 -1.52 -6.01 -1.48
C GLY A 33 -1.00 -5.69 -2.89
N GLY A 34 -0.62 -6.70 -3.68
CA GLY A 34 -0.09 -6.54 -5.03
C GLY A 34 1.18 -5.67 -5.07
N ASN A 35 1.15 -4.62 -5.89
CA ASN A 35 2.24 -3.66 -6.03
C ASN A 35 2.37 -2.65 -4.85
N GLY A 36 1.51 -2.72 -3.83
CA GLY A 36 1.57 -1.86 -2.65
C GLY A 36 0.99 -0.46 -2.83
N ALA A 37 0.17 -0.22 -3.86
CA ALA A 37 -0.43 1.10 -4.10
C ALA A 37 -1.30 1.58 -2.92
N ILE A 38 -2.03 0.67 -2.26
CA ILE A 38 -2.87 0.98 -1.10
C ILE A 38 -2.00 1.36 0.10
N ALA A 39 -1.03 0.52 0.46
CA ALA A 39 -0.08 0.82 1.53
C ALA A 39 0.64 2.18 1.32
N LEU A 40 1.01 2.52 0.08
CA LEU A 40 1.62 3.81 -0.24
C LEU A 40 0.64 4.98 -0.08
N LYS A 41 -0.65 4.80 -0.42
CA LYS A 41 -1.65 5.85 -0.28
C LYS A 41 -1.94 6.12 1.20
N LEU A 42 -2.09 5.05 1.99
CA LEU A 42 -2.31 5.13 3.43
C LEU A 42 -1.09 5.70 4.15
N SER A 43 0.13 5.33 3.77
CA SER A 43 1.34 5.90 4.39
C SER A 43 1.49 7.41 4.19
N LYS A 44 0.94 7.95 3.10
CA LYS A 44 0.87 9.40 2.88
C LYS A 44 -0.22 10.08 3.69
N ALA A 45 -1.35 9.41 3.91
CA ALA A 45 -2.45 9.93 4.71
C ALA A 45 -2.15 9.88 6.22
N PHE A 46 -1.39 8.88 6.66
CA PHE A 46 -1.04 8.63 8.05
C PHE A 46 0.49 8.56 8.23
N PRO A 47 1.20 9.71 8.18
CA PRO A 47 2.67 9.75 8.15
C PRO A 47 3.35 9.27 9.44
N SER A 48 2.63 9.24 10.57
CA SER A 48 3.10 8.67 11.83
C SER A 48 3.12 7.14 11.84
N VAL A 49 2.47 6.49 10.87
CA VAL A 49 2.28 5.04 10.81
C VAL A 49 3.25 4.42 9.80
N ARG A 50 3.97 3.38 10.21
CA ARG A 50 4.85 2.64 9.31
C ARG A 50 4.08 1.53 8.59
N PHE A 51 4.03 1.61 7.26
CA PHE A 51 3.40 0.57 6.43
C PHE A 51 4.46 -0.38 5.85
N GLY A 52 4.28 -1.67 6.07
CA GLY A 52 5.02 -2.76 5.42
C GLY A 52 4.17 -3.43 4.35
N ILE A 53 4.83 -3.99 3.33
CA ILE A 53 4.18 -4.81 2.31
C ILE A 53 4.84 -6.19 2.36
N MET A 54 4.03 -7.24 2.49
CA MET A 54 4.47 -8.62 2.41
C MET A 54 3.71 -9.31 1.30
N ASN A 55 4.45 -10.01 0.44
CA ASN A 55 3.90 -10.63 -0.75
C ASN A 55 4.75 -11.85 -1.13
N VAL A 56 4.26 -12.65 -2.08
CA VAL A 56 5.07 -13.68 -2.73
C VAL A 56 6.28 -13.05 -3.46
N PRO A 57 7.37 -13.79 -3.74
CA PRO A 57 8.59 -13.20 -4.30
C PRO A 57 8.38 -12.35 -5.56
N SER A 58 7.52 -12.80 -6.49
CA SER A 58 7.15 -12.05 -7.69
C SER A 58 6.40 -10.75 -7.36
N GLY A 59 5.49 -10.79 -6.40
CA GLY A 59 4.76 -9.62 -5.90
C GLY A 59 5.67 -8.61 -5.21
N VAL A 60 6.64 -9.07 -4.42
CA VAL A 60 7.65 -8.18 -3.80
C VAL A 60 8.47 -7.46 -4.87
N LYS A 61 8.87 -8.15 -5.94
CA LYS A 61 9.58 -7.53 -7.07
C LYS A 61 8.71 -6.46 -7.76
N ALA A 62 7.44 -6.76 -8.00
CA ALA A 62 6.49 -5.80 -8.58
C ALA A 62 6.31 -4.56 -7.69
N ALA A 63 6.10 -4.76 -6.38
CA ALA A 63 5.96 -3.67 -5.41
C ALA A 63 7.22 -2.80 -5.33
N ARG A 64 8.41 -3.40 -5.26
CA ARG A 64 9.68 -2.64 -5.25
C ARG A 64 9.82 -1.78 -6.51
N ASN A 65 9.53 -2.33 -7.69
CA ASN A 65 9.61 -1.58 -8.94
C ASN A 65 8.63 -0.42 -8.98
N PHE A 66 7.38 -0.63 -8.53
CA PHE A 66 6.37 0.40 -8.44
C PHE A 66 6.77 1.53 -7.47
N LEU A 67 7.23 1.16 -6.27
CA LEU A 67 7.61 2.13 -5.23
C LEU A 67 8.82 2.97 -5.63
N LYS A 68 9.84 2.38 -6.27
CA LYS A 68 11.01 3.12 -6.80
C LYS A 68 10.64 4.23 -7.78
N GLN A 69 9.54 4.09 -8.52
CA GLN A 69 9.07 5.10 -9.46
C GLN A 69 8.27 6.23 -8.78
N LYS A 70 7.73 5.98 -7.58
CA LYS A 70 6.78 6.86 -6.89
C LYS A 70 7.35 7.50 -5.62
N VAL A 71 8.46 6.98 -5.13
CA VAL A 71 9.18 7.44 -3.94
C VAL A 71 10.67 7.43 -4.31
N LYS A 72 11.39 8.52 -4.02
CA LYS A 72 12.85 8.45 -3.92
C LYS A 72 13.15 7.54 -2.72
N LEU A 73 13.30 6.25 -2.97
CA LEU A 73 13.74 5.30 -1.97
C LEU A 73 15.22 5.58 -1.72
N THR A 74 15.53 6.25 -0.62
CA THR A 74 16.87 6.17 -0.04
C THR A 74 16.96 4.79 0.57
N VAL A 75 17.65 3.89 -0.14
CA VAL A 75 17.97 2.54 0.36
C VAL A 75 19.11 2.67 1.36
#